data_AF-A0A7W6A995-F1
#
_entry.id   AF-A0A7W6A995-F1
#
_cell.length_a   1.000
_cell.length_b   1.000
_cell.length_c   1.000
_cell.angle_alpha   90.00
_cell.angle_beta   90.00
_cell.angle_gamma   90.00
#
_symmetry.space_group_name_H-M   'P 1'
#
loop_
_entity.id
_entity.type
_entity.pdbx_description
1 polymer ?
#
loop_
_entity_poly.entity_id
_entity_poly.type
_entity_poly.pdbx_seq_one_letter_code
_entity_poly.pdbx_strand_id
1 'polypeptide(L)'
;MSALMGMIMAGLLATGTAPDMRVDARDLAMARPGDAAVLAERIQAASRSWCARYRGLLTPNDVGMPSVCEREMKRRAFYQLPREQRRLFVQAGGRRTLNRP
;
A
#
# COMPACT_ATOMS: atom_id res chain seq x y z
N MET A 1 -20.86 -3.51 -16.91
CA MET A 1 -20.74 -2.91 -15.56
C MET A 1 -19.34 -2.28 -15.43
N SER A 2 -19.07 -1.20 -16.18
CA SER A 2 -17.69 -0.64 -16.29
C SER A 2 -17.63 0.89 -16.10
N ALA A 3 -18.79 1.54 -15.94
CA ALA A 3 -18.86 3.01 -15.84
C ALA A 3 -18.62 3.54 -14.42
N LEU A 4 -18.88 2.74 -13.38
CA LEU A 4 -18.69 3.14 -11.98
C LEU A 4 -17.21 3.25 -11.58
N MET A 5 -16.32 2.48 -12.22
CA MET A 5 -14.87 2.52 -11.94
C MET A 5 -14.20 3.80 -12.50
N GLY A 6 -14.75 4.34 -13.60
CA GLY A 6 -14.22 5.55 -14.25
C GLY A 6 -14.56 6.85 -13.51
N MET A 7 -15.74 6.93 -12.88
CA MET A 7 -16.17 8.14 -12.17
C MET A 7 -15.41 8.39 -10.85
N ILE A 8 -14.96 7.34 -10.16
CA ILE A 8 -14.18 7.49 -8.91
C ILE A 8 -12.79 8.11 -9.20
N MET A 9 -12.17 7.76 -10.34
CA MET A 9 -10.85 8.29 -10.71
C MET A 9 -10.87 9.76 -11.13
N ALA A 10 -11.95 10.23 -11.76
CA ALA A 10 -12.07 11.64 -12.16
C ALA A 10 -12.27 12.57 -10.95
N GLY A 11 -12.99 12.12 -9.91
CA GLY A 11 -13.20 12.89 -8.69
C GLY A 11 -11.92 13.10 -7.85
N LEU A 12 -11.02 12.11 -7.82
CA LEU A 12 -9.76 12.22 -7.06
C LEU A 12 -8.71 13.13 -7.70
N LEU A 13 -8.73 13.27 -9.03
CA LEU A 13 -7.83 14.18 -9.74
C LEU A 13 -8.24 15.65 -9.51
N ALA A 14 -9.53 15.92 -9.26
CA ALA A 14 -10.05 17.26 -9.01
C ALA A 14 -9.75 17.79 -7.59
N THR A 15 -9.47 16.90 -6.62
CA THR A 15 -9.18 17.27 -5.22
C THR A 15 -7.69 17.37 -4.89
N GLY A 16 -6.79 17.05 -5.84
CA GLY A 16 -5.34 17.01 -5.58
C GLY A 16 -4.88 15.93 -4.60
N THR A 17 -5.81 15.06 -4.15
CA THR A 17 -5.50 13.93 -3.26
C THR A 17 -5.26 12.70 -4.11
N ALA A 18 -4.01 12.27 -4.24
CA ALA A 18 -3.71 11.04 -4.96
C ALA A 18 -4.45 9.83 -4.33
N PRO A 19 -4.93 8.87 -5.13
CA PRO A 19 -5.67 7.75 -4.59
C PRO A 19 -4.79 6.94 -3.63
N ASP A 20 -5.38 6.52 -2.52
CA ASP A 20 -4.70 5.63 -1.59
C ASP A 20 -4.73 4.20 -2.12
N MET A 21 -3.56 3.56 -2.08
CA MET A 21 -3.45 2.12 -2.31
C MET A 21 -4.20 1.36 -1.21
N ARG A 22 -5.05 0.41 -1.62
CA ARG A 22 -5.76 -0.51 -0.73
C ARG A 22 -5.17 -1.91 -0.87
N VAL A 23 -4.99 -2.59 0.25
CA VAL A 23 -4.52 -3.99 0.31
C VAL A 23 -5.45 -4.76 1.23
N ASP A 24 -5.99 -5.89 0.76
CA ASP A 24 -6.88 -6.70 1.58
C ASP A 24 -6.09 -7.58 2.56
N ALA A 25 -6.53 -7.56 3.82
CA ALA A 25 -5.97 -8.32 4.93
C ALA A 25 -7.04 -9.09 5.72
N ARG A 26 -8.31 -9.07 5.27
CA ARG A 26 -9.45 -9.63 6.02
C ARG A 26 -9.35 -11.13 6.25
N ASP A 27 -8.64 -11.84 5.38
CA ASP A 27 -8.40 -13.28 5.43
C ASP A 27 -7.17 -13.68 6.27
N LEU A 28 -6.46 -12.71 6.87
CA LEU A 28 -5.15 -12.92 7.47
C LEU A 28 -5.15 -12.70 8.99
N ALA A 29 -4.60 -13.65 9.74
CA ALA A 29 -4.41 -13.51 11.17
C ALA A 29 -3.02 -12.93 11.47
N MET A 30 -2.93 -11.62 11.71
CA MET A 30 -1.65 -10.88 11.87
C MET A 30 -0.71 -11.40 12.97
N ALA A 31 -1.22 -12.17 13.93
CA ALA A 31 -0.39 -12.81 14.95
C ALA A 31 0.43 -14.00 14.41
N ARG A 32 0.05 -14.56 13.25
CA ARG A 32 0.74 -15.69 12.61
C ARG A 32 1.86 -15.17 11.71
N PRO A 33 3.10 -15.66 11.85
CA PRO A 33 4.21 -15.25 11.00
C PRO A 33 3.95 -15.44 9.50
N GLY A 34 3.30 -16.54 9.11
CA GLY A 34 2.94 -16.81 7.71
C GLY A 34 1.99 -15.75 7.13
N ASP A 35 0.89 -15.46 7.83
CA ASP A 35 -0.10 -14.47 7.38
C ASP A 35 0.48 -13.05 7.37
N ALA A 36 1.35 -12.72 8.31
CA ALA A 36 2.06 -11.44 8.31
C ALA A 36 3.05 -11.33 7.13
N ALA A 37 3.70 -12.42 6.74
CA ALA A 37 4.54 -12.45 5.53
C ALA A 37 3.68 -12.28 4.26
N VAL A 38 2.56 -12.98 4.16
CA VAL A 38 1.61 -12.83 3.03
C VAL A 38 1.12 -11.40 2.89
N LEU A 39 0.73 -10.74 3.99
CA LEU A 39 0.34 -9.33 3.92
C LEU A 39 1.51 -8.44 3.46
N ALA A 40 2.72 -8.68 3.98
CA ALA A 40 3.90 -7.92 3.58
C ALA A 40 4.16 -8.02 2.07
N GLU A 41 4.08 -9.22 1.52
CA GLU A 41 4.23 -9.47 0.07
C GLU A 41 3.11 -8.81 -0.74
N ARG A 42 1.86 -8.88 -0.27
CA ARG A 42 0.72 -8.18 -0.90
C ARG A 42 0.95 -6.67 -0.95
N ILE A 43 1.43 -6.07 0.15
CA ILE A 43 1.75 -4.64 0.21
C ILE A 43 2.89 -4.29 -0.75
N GLN A 44 3.95 -5.11 -0.83
CA GLN A 44 5.05 -4.89 -1.78
C GLN A 44 4.56 -4.94 -3.24
N ALA A 45 3.80 -5.98 -3.60
CA ALA A 45 3.28 -6.13 -4.96
C ALA A 45 2.35 -4.98 -5.32
N ALA A 46 1.39 -4.65 -4.45
CA ALA A 46 0.49 -3.52 -4.66
C ALA A 46 1.26 -2.21 -4.80
N SER A 47 2.29 -1.98 -3.98
CA SER A 47 3.12 -0.78 -4.01
C SER A 47 3.83 -0.63 -5.36
N ARG A 48 4.44 -1.71 -5.88
CA ARG A 48 5.07 -1.72 -7.20
C ARG A 48 4.06 -1.40 -8.31
N SER A 49 2.92 -2.10 -8.33
CA SER A 49 1.87 -1.90 -9.34
C SER A 49 1.26 -0.49 -9.28
N TRP A 50 1.07 0.05 -8.08
CA TRP A 50 0.54 1.39 -7.86
C TRP A 50 1.50 2.46 -8.37
N CYS A 51 2.78 2.35 -7.98
CA CYS A 51 3.81 3.30 -8.38
C CYS A 51 4.12 3.24 -9.87
N ALA A 52 4.05 2.08 -10.51
CA ALA A 52 4.18 1.97 -11.97
C ALA A 52 3.13 2.82 -12.71
N ARG A 53 1.92 2.94 -12.15
CA ARG A 53 0.80 3.68 -12.77
C ARG A 53 0.73 5.16 -12.35
N TYR A 54 1.03 5.47 -11.09
CA TYR A 54 0.70 6.77 -10.50
C TYR A 54 1.90 7.58 -9.98
N ARG A 55 3.15 7.11 -10.11
CA ARG A 55 4.33 7.82 -9.58
C ARG A 55 4.44 9.28 -10.06
N GLY A 56 4.09 9.58 -11.31
CA GLY A 56 4.13 10.94 -11.84
C GLY A 56 3.14 11.91 -11.15
N LEU A 57 2.06 11.39 -10.57
CA LEU A 57 1.07 12.13 -9.79
C LEU A 57 1.43 12.21 -8.31
N LEU A 58 2.04 11.14 -7.77
CA LEU A 58 2.30 10.96 -6.34
C LEU A 58 3.59 11.63 -5.85
N THR A 59 4.59 11.75 -6.71
CA THR A 59 5.90 12.33 -6.39
C THR A 59 6.27 13.42 -7.40
N PRO A 60 5.47 14.51 -7.50
CA PRO A 60 5.74 15.57 -8.49
C PRO A 60 7.06 16.31 -8.20
N ASN A 61 7.45 16.44 -6.93
CA ASN A 61 8.69 17.11 -6.52
C ASN A 61 9.82 16.16 -6.12
N ASP A 62 9.54 14.87 -5.92
CA ASP A 62 10.49 13.85 -5.40
C ASP A 62 11.06 12.93 -6.50
N VAL A 63 11.27 13.47 -7.71
CA VAL A 63 12.01 12.81 -8.81
C VAL A 63 11.37 11.53 -9.35
N GLY A 64 10.04 11.33 -9.32
CA GLY A 64 9.39 10.19 -10.03
C GLY A 64 9.99 8.79 -9.74
N MET A 65 10.74 8.67 -8.65
CA MET A 65 11.62 7.52 -8.39
C MET A 65 10.76 6.39 -7.83
N PRO A 66 10.74 5.21 -8.47
CA PRO A 66 9.93 4.09 -8.02
C PRO A 66 10.16 3.74 -6.54
N SER A 67 11.41 3.78 -6.08
CA SER A 67 11.77 3.45 -4.69
C SER A 67 11.18 4.43 -3.66
N VAL A 68 11.08 5.72 -3.99
CA VAL A 68 10.49 6.73 -3.11
C VAL A 68 8.99 6.52 -3.01
N CYS A 69 8.32 6.40 -4.16
CA CYS A 69 6.90 6.10 -4.21
C CYS A 69 6.58 4.81 -3.45
N GLU A 70 7.35 3.74 -3.68
CA GLU A 70 7.10 2.45 -3.05
C GLU A 70 7.30 2.49 -1.53
N ARG A 71 8.34 3.19 -1.06
CA ARG A 71 8.56 3.38 0.38
C ARG A 71 7.38 4.10 1.03
N GLU A 72 6.89 5.17 0.43
CA GLU A 72 5.73 5.90 0.95
C GLU A 72 4.45 5.06 0.91
N MET A 73 4.23 4.28 -0.16
CA MET A 73 3.07 3.42 -0.25
C MET A 73 3.10 2.27 0.76
N LYS A 74 4.24 1.61 0.93
CA LYS A 74 4.44 0.61 2.00
C LYS A 74 4.20 1.20 3.38
N ARG A 75 4.66 2.44 3.62
CA ARG A 75 4.42 3.17 4.87
C ARG A 75 2.93 3.42 5.09
N ARG A 76 2.23 4.01 4.12
CA ARG A 76 0.80 4.32 4.20
C ARG A 76 -0.05 3.06 4.44
N ALA A 77 0.19 1.99 3.67
CA ALA A 77 -0.52 0.73 3.84
C ALA A 77 -0.34 0.13 5.25
N PHE A 78 0.88 0.20 5.81
CA PHE A 78 1.12 -0.19 7.19
C PHE A 78 0.35 0.67 8.21
N TYR A 79 0.21 1.98 7.97
CA TYR A 79 -0.54 2.87 8.86
C TYR A 79 -2.06 2.75 8.74
N GLN A 80 -2.58 2.18 7.64
CA GLN A 80 -4.00 1.87 7.47
C GLN A 80 -4.46 0.66 8.31
N LEU A 81 -3.53 -0.19 8.78
CA LEU A 81 -3.88 -1.29 9.68
C LEU A 81 -4.40 -0.76 11.03
N PRO A 82 -5.45 -1.37 11.61
CA PRO A 82 -5.85 -1.11 12.99
C PRO A 82 -4.65 -1.24 13.94
N ARG A 83 -4.60 -0.40 14.98
CA ARG A 83 -3.43 -0.32 15.87
C ARG A 83 -2.99 -1.67 16.44
N GLU A 84 -3.95 -2.50 16.82
CA GLU A 84 -3.70 -3.86 17.35
C GLU A 84 -3.11 -4.78 16.28
N GLN A 85 -3.74 -4.83 15.11
CA GLN A 85 -3.25 -5.62 13.97
C GLN A 85 -1.83 -5.19 13.55
N ARG A 86 -1.55 -3.89 13.58
CA ARG A 86 -0.22 -3.35 13.30
C ARG A 86 0.83 -3.84 14.29
N ARG A 87 0.49 -3.89 15.59
CA ARG A 87 1.39 -4.44 16.62
C ARG A 87 1.66 -5.92 16.36
N LEU A 88 0.61 -6.71 16.11
CA LEU A 88 0.73 -8.14 15.83
C LEU A 88 1.59 -8.39 14.58
N PHE A 89 1.34 -7.64 13.51
CA PHE A 89 2.12 -7.70 12.27
C PHE A 89 3.62 -7.45 12.50
N VAL A 90 3.97 -6.47 13.34
CA VAL A 90 5.38 -6.20 13.70
C VAL A 90 5.97 -7.36 14.51
N GLN A 91 5.25 -7.84 15.52
CA GLN A 91 5.69 -8.95 16.39
C GLN A 91 5.90 -10.24 15.59
N ALA A 92 5.01 -10.53 14.65
CA ALA A 92 5.08 -11.67 13.74
C ALA A 92 6.18 -11.55 12.67
N GLY A 93 6.91 -10.42 12.64
CA GLY A 93 8.02 -10.19 11.70
C GLY A 93 7.62 -9.59 10.36
N GLY A 94 6.32 -9.31 10.13
CA GLY A 94 5.81 -8.76 8.87
C GLY A 94 6.49 -7.44 8.48
N ARG A 95 6.87 -6.59 9.45
CA ARG A 95 7.59 -5.33 9.16
C ARG A 95 8.99 -5.57 8.60
N ARG A 96 9.67 -6.64 9.02
CA ARG A 96 10.97 -7.04 8.45
C ARG A 96 10.77 -7.56 7.03
N THR A 97 9.78 -8.43 6.82
CA THR A 97 9.45 -8.96 5.49
C THR A 97 9.10 -7.83 4.52
N LEU A 98 8.26 -6.88 4.93
CA LEU A 98 7.80 -5.75 4.11
C LEU A 98 8.95 -4.87 3.59
N ASN A 99 10.01 -4.72 4.40
CA ASN A 99 11.14 -3.87 4.08
C ASN A 99 12.32 -4.63 3.45
N ARG A 100 12.16 -5.93 3.19
CA ARG A 100 13.15 -6.69 2.41
C ARG A 100 13.18 -6.15 0.96
N PRO A 101 14.37 -6.03 0.34
CA PRO A 101 14.52 -5.62 -1.06
C PRO A 101 13.75 -6.51 -2.03
#